data_AF-A0A0H5RCE1-F1
#
_entry.id   AF-A0A0H5RCE1-F1
#
_cell.length_a   1.000
_cell.length_b   1.000
_cell.length_c   1.000
_cell.angle_alpha   90.00
_cell.angle_beta   90.00
_cell.angle_gamma   90.00
#
_symmetry.space_group_name_H-M   'P 1'
#
loop_
_entity.id
_entity.type
_entity.pdbx_description
1 polymer ?
#
loop_
_entity_poly.entity_id
_entity_poly.type
_entity_poly.pdbx_seq_one_letter_code
_entity_poly.pdbx_strand_id
1 'polypeptide(L)'
;MKGSMSSSRPAQYTATDETNYKQAIVSADDMGKFMSAVDRQVPWFKTYPQENLEIKGENAIIFKHLLKGQYLHIIRIAEFQGQNCRPDKLEKNDQDRQIVVYGLPRWVIQSGQIFNSIKGQNPAKAENVGTNTALLTFATAKQAQLVIHNKHIQVYAGQYLIAKPRIKCKNMCSQCLRLGCEIKNY
;
A
#
# COMPACT_ATOMS: atom_id res chain seq x y z
N MET A 1 -39.06 4.84 16.54
CA MET A 1 -38.07 5.06 15.46
C MET A 1 -37.40 3.72 15.17
N LYS A 2 -37.58 3.17 13.96
CA LYS A 2 -36.95 1.90 13.55
C LYS A 2 -35.49 2.20 13.18
N GLY A 3 -34.56 1.80 14.03
CA GLY A 3 -33.12 1.87 13.75
C GLY A 3 -32.79 0.93 12.59
N SER A 4 -32.33 1.49 11.48
CA SER A 4 -31.74 0.74 10.37
C SER A 4 -30.50 0.02 10.89
N MET A 5 -30.56 -1.30 10.97
CA MET A 5 -29.40 -2.14 11.19
C MET A 5 -28.48 -1.98 9.98
N SER A 6 -27.37 -1.23 10.14
CA SER A 6 -26.30 -1.23 9.15
C SER A 6 -25.77 -2.65 9.05
N SER A 7 -25.86 -3.26 7.88
CA SER A 7 -25.40 -4.63 7.65
C SER A 7 -23.90 -4.74 8.00
N SER A 8 -23.59 -5.57 8.99
CA SER A 8 -22.25 -5.89 9.49
C SER A 8 -21.46 -6.83 8.56
N ARG A 9 -21.76 -6.79 7.25
CA ARG A 9 -21.07 -7.55 6.20
C ARG A 9 -20.45 -6.56 5.22
N PRO A 10 -19.15 -6.68 4.89
CA PRO A 10 -18.59 -5.88 3.82
C PRO A 10 -19.39 -6.13 2.54
N ALA A 11 -19.61 -5.06 1.77
CA ALA A 11 -20.32 -5.14 0.51
C ALA A 11 -19.65 -6.15 -0.43
N GLN A 12 -20.46 -7.03 -1.04
CA GLN A 12 -20.01 -8.00 -2.01
C GLN A 12 -19.39 -7.24 -3.20
N TYR A 13 -18.16 -7.57 -3.57
CA TYR A 13 -17.45 -6.85 -4.62
C TYR A 13 -17.81 -7.35 -6.01
N THR A 14 -17.99 -6.41 -6.92
CA THR A 14 -18.08 -6.63 -8.37
C THR A 14 -16.69 -6.42 -8.98
N ALA A 15 -16.18 -7.42 -9.71
CA ALA A 15 -14.84 -7.36 -10.31
C ALA A 15 -14.67 -6.10 -11.18
N THR A 16 -13.65 -5.29 -10.88
CA THR A 16 -13.17 -4.17 -11.70
C THR A 16 -11.75 -4.46 -12.15
N ASP A 17 -11.34 -3.89 -13.28
CA ASP A 17 -10.04 -4.13 -13.93
C ASP A 17 -8.82 -3.57 -13.17
N GLU A 18 -8.97 -3.24 -11.89
CA GLU A 18 -8.19 -2.18 -11.26
C GLU A 18 -6.83 -2.62 -10.69
N THR A 19 -6.54 -3.92 -10.53
CA THR A 19 -5.18 -4.40 -10.13
C THR A 19 -4.92 -5.87 -10.50
N ASN A 20 -3.70 -6.16 -10.98
CA ASN A 20 -3.27 -7.49 -11.44
C ASN A 20 -2.22 -8.15 -10.53
N TYR A 21 -2.08 -7.65 -9.29
CA TYR A 21 -1.12 -8.19 -8.33
C TYR A 21 -1.29 -9.69 -8.16
N LYS A 22 -0.25 -10.41 -8.59
CA LYS A 22 -0.18 -11.86 -8.46
C LYS A 22 0.21 -12.31 -7.06
N GLN A 23 0.59 -11.40 -6.17
CA GLN A 23 0.88 -11.74 -4.78
C GLN A 23 0.34 -10.69 -3.81
N ALA A 24 -0.12 -11.17 -2.65
CA ALA A 24 -0.46 -10.34 -1.50
C ALA A 24 0.35 -10.82 -0.30
N ILE A 25 1.02 -9.89 0.38
CA ILE A 25 1.75 -10.11 1.62
C ILE A 25 0.94 -9.43 2.71
N VAL A 26 0.38 -10.23 3.60
CA VAL A 26 -0.40 -9.75 4.75
C VAL A 26 0.44 -9.91 5.99
N SER A 27 0.53 -8.84 6.78
CA SER A 27 1.06 -8.88 8.13
C SER A 27 -0.10 -8.67 9.10
N ALA A 28 -0.32 -9.64 10.00
CA ALA A 28 -1.42 -9.63 10.92
C ALA A 28 -0.99 -9.95 12.35
N ASP A 29 -1.57 -9.24 13.33
CA ASP A 29 -1.31 -9.48 14.76
C ASP A 29 -1.86 -10.84 15.22
N ASP A 30 -2.97 -11.28 14.61
CA ASP A 30 -3.58 -12.59 14.80
C ASP A 30 -3.87 -13.23 13.44
N MET A 31 -2.93 -14.07 13.00
CA MET A 31 -3.02 -14.75 11.70
C MET A 31 -4.19 -15.73 11.63
N GLY A 32 -4.53 -16.41 12.73
CA GLY A 32 -5.63 -17.38 12.77
C GLY A 32 -6.98 -16.71 12.56
N LYS A 33 -7.19 -15.56 13.20
CA LYS A 33 -8.39 -14.73 13.01
C LYS A 33 -8.47 -14.17 11.59
N PHE A 34 -7.35 -13.70 11.04
CA PHE A 34 -7.30 -13.20 9.67
C PHE A 34 -7.66 -14.31 8.65
N MET A 35 -7.03 -15.49 8.74
CA MET A 35 -7.30 -16.61 7.83
C MET A 35 -8.74 -17.13 7.95
N SER A 36 -9.28 -17.17 9.17
CA SER A 36 -10.70 -17.49 9.40
C SER A 36 -11.63 -16.48 8.71
N ALA A 37 -11.26 -15.19 8.71
CA ALA A 37 -12.01 -14.16 8.03
C ALA A 37 -11.93 -14.28 6.50
N VAL A 38 -10.78 -14.69 5.97
CA VAL A 38 -10.56 -14.98 4.54
C VAL A 38 -11.43 -16.15 4.09
N ASP A 39 -11.37 -17.29 4.79
CA ASP A 39 -12.15 -18.49 4.43
C ASP A 39 -13.66 -18.23 4.38
N ARG A 40 -14.17 -17.43 5.33
CA ARG A 40 -15.59 -17.08 5.39
C ARG A 40 -16.03 -16.10 4.30
N GLN A 41 -15.16 -15.18 3.87
CA GLN A 41 -15.54 -14.02 3.05
C GLN A 41 -15.02 -14.05 1.62
N VAL A 42 -14.08 -14.95 1.31
CA VAL A 42 -13.46 -15.05 -0.02
C VAL A 42 -13.91 -16.36 -0.68
N PRO A 43 -14.93 -16.34 -1.57
CA PRO A 43 -15.48 -17.57 -2.14
C PRO A 43 -14.45 -18.43 -2.88
N TRP A 44 -13.51 -17.80 -3.60
CA TRP A 44 -12.47 -18.49 -4.36
C TRP A 44 -11.38 -19.11 -3.48
N PHE A 45 -11.31 -18.74 -2.19
CA PHE A 45 -10.27 -19.25 -1.30
C PHE A 45 -10.43 -20.75 -1.01
N LYS A 46 -11.67 -21.25 -1.03
CA LYS A 46 -11.96 -22.69 -0.81
C LYS A 46 -11.30 -23.59 -1.86
N THR A 47 -11.11 -23.09 -3.07
CA THR A 47 -10.47 -23.80 -4.19
C THR A 47 -9.04 -23.31 -4.43
N TYR A 48 -8.52 -22.45 -3.55
CA TYR A 48 -7.20 -21.88 -3.72
C TYR A 48 -6.13 -22.90 -3.29
N PRO A 49 -5.13 -23.18 -4.15
CA PRO A 49 -4.13 -24.20 -3.84
C PRO A 49 -3.29 -23.82 -2.61
N GLN A 50 -3.16 -24.74 -1.65
CA GLN A 50 -2.46 -24.50 -0.39
C GLN A 50 -0.96 -24.24 -0.59
N GLU A 51 -0.36 -24.82 -1.63
CA GLU A 51 1.03 -24.58 -2.04
C GLU A 51 1.30 -23.13 -2.46
N ASN A 52 0.25 -22.36 -2.79
CA ASN A 52 0.36 -20.94 -3.08
C ASN A 52 0.35 -20.07 -1.82
N LEU A 53 0.15 -20.66 -0.63
CA LEU A 53 0.27 -19.97 0.64
C LEU A 53 1.67 -20.22 1.23
N GLU A 54 2.37 -19.14 1.54
CA GLU A 54 3.65 -19.20 2.24
C GLU A 54 3.54 -18.40 3.55
N ILE A 55 3.71 -19.10 4.68
CA ILE A 55 3.74 -18.46 6.00
C ILE A 55 5.18 -18.04 6.28
N LYS A 56 5.38 -16.76 6.63
CA LYS A 56 6.68 -16.19 7.00
C LYS A 56 6.66 -15.73 8.45
N GLY A 57 7.29 -16.52 9.33
CA GLY A 57 7.25 -16.27 10.76
C GLY A 57 5.84 -16.44 11.32
N GLU A 58 5.56 -15.81 12.47
CA GLU A 58 4.27 -15.97 13.17
C GLU A 58 3.17 -15.05 12.60
N ASN A 59 3.57 -13.89 12.07
CA ASN A 59 2.64 -12.78 11.82
C ASN A 59 2.54 -12.39 10.35
N ALA A 60 3.09 -13.15 9.40
CA ALA A 60 2.96 -12.84 7.98
C ALA A 60 2.60 -14.05 7.12
N ILE A 61 1.74 -13.81 6.13
CA ILE A 61 1.36 -14.80 5.11
C ILE A 61 1.46 -14.17 3.72
N ILE A 62 1.91 -14.96 2.76
CA ILE A 62 2.03 -14.59 1.36
C ILE A 62 1.08 -15.46 0.55
N PHE A 63 0.15 -14.82 -0.14
CA PHE A 63 -0.69 -15.44 -1.16
C PHE A 63 -0.01 -15.27 -2.50
N LYS A 64 0.32 -16.35 -3.21
CA LYS A 64 0.98 -16.36 -4.53
C LYS A 64 0.02 -16.64 -5.68
N HIS A 65 0.42 -16.31 -6.91
CA HIS A 65 -0.36 -16.64 -8.11
C HIS A 65 -1.83 -16.18 -8.08
N LEU A 66 -2.11 -15.06 -7.40
CA LEU A 66 -3.43 -14.45 -7.37
C LEU A 66 -3.87 -14.08 -8.79
N LEU A 67 -5.10 -14.44 -9.12
CA LEU A 67 -5.77 -14.03 -10.35
C LEU A 67 -6.23 -12.57 -10.25
N LYS A 68 -6.59 -11.99 -11.39
CA LYS A 68 -7.07 -10.62 -11.50
C LYS A 68 -8.21 -10.35 -10.50
N GLY A 69 -8.10 -9.24 -9.75
CA GLY A 69 -9.06 -8.84 -8.72
C GLY A 69 -8.98 -9.60 -7.38
N GLN A 70 -8.28 -10.74 -7.31
CA GLN A 70 -8.17 -11.51 -6.05
C GLN A 70 -7.36 -10.78 -4.98
N TYR A 71 -6.31 -10.06 -5.38
CA TYR A 71 -5.56 -9.17 -4.48
C TYR A 71 -6.46 -8.16 -3.76
N LEU A 72 -7.44 -7.59 -4.47
CA LEU A 72 -8.38 -6.62 -3.89
C LEU A 72 -9.30 -7.24 -2.83
N HIS A 73 -9.57 -8.54 -2.89
CA HIS A 73 -10.33 -9.22 -1.84
C HIS A 73 -9.49 -9.33 -0.57
N ILE A 74 -8.23 -9.74 -0.71
CA ILE A 74 -7.30 -9.91 0.41
C ILE A 74 -7.06 -8.57 1.10
N ILE A 75 -6.77 -7.51 0.34
CA ILE A 75 -6.52 -6.18 0.91
C ILE A 75 -7.73 -5.61 1.65
N ARG A 76 -8.95 -5.80 1.14
CA ARG A 76 -10.17 -5.32 1.81
C ARG A 76 -10.42 -6.02 3.14
N ILE A 77 -10.16 -7.33 3.20
CA ILE A 77 -10.30 -8.08 4.44
C ILE A 77 -9.23 -7.64 5.44
N ALA A 78 -7.99 -7.45 4.98
CA ALA A 78 -6.92 -6.93 5.81
C ALA A 78 -7.27 -5.55 6.38
N GLU A 79 -7.65 -4.60 5.52
CA GLU A 79 -8.08 -3.24 5.92
C GLU A 79 -9.26 -3.29 6.91
N PHE A 80 -10.27 -4.12 6.66
CA PHE A 80 -11.41 -4.27 7.56
C PHE A 80 -11.03 -4.86 8.93
N GLN A 81 -10.03 -5.74 8.98
CA GLN A 81 -9.49 -6.30 10.22
C GLN A 81 -8.39 -5.42 10.85
N GLY A 82 -8.10 -4.24 10.28
CA GLY A 82 -7.04 -3.34 10.75
C GLY A 82 -5.62 -3.87 10.50
N GLN A 83 -5.46 -4.82 9.58
CA GLN A 83 -4.20 -5.49 9.25
C GLN A 83 -3.53 -4.83 8.03
N ASN A 84 -2.22 -5.03 7.88
CA ASN A 84 -1.48 -4.48 6.76
C ASN A 84 -1.41 -5.49 5.61
N CYS A 85 -1.77 -5.08 4.40
CA CYS A 85 -1.63 -5.88 3.20
C CYS A 85 -0.94 -5.08 2.10
N ARG A 86 0.13 -5.66 1.55
CA ARG A 86 0.97 -5.04 0.51
C ARG A 86 1.25 -6.02 -0.62
N PRO A 87 1.56 -5.55 -1.84
CA PRO A 87 1.99 -6.44 -2.92
C PRO A 87 3.46 -6.84 -2.75
N ASP A 88 3.90 -7.85 -3.51
CA ASP A 88 5.30 -8.28 -3.61
C ASP A 88 6.17 -7.29 -4.39
N LYS A 89 5.61 -6.70 -5.44
CA LYS A 89 6.27 -5.76 -6.34
C LYS A 89 5.36 -4.61 -6.70
N LEU A 90 5.91 -3.59 -7.35
CA LEU A 90 5.16 -2.47 -7.90
C LEU A 90 4.72 -2.78 -9.34
N GLU A 91 3.48 -2.45 -9.73
CA GLU A 91 3.00 -2.51 -11.12
C GLU A 91 2.97 -1.14 -11.81
N LYS A 92 2.77 -1.12 -13.13
CA LYS A 92 2.69 0.12 -13.93
C LYS A 92 1.61 1.09 -13.42
N ASN A 93 0.51 0.57 -12.87
CA ASN A 93 -0.59 1.35 -12.34
C ASN A 93 -0.32 1.87 -10.90
N ASP A 94 0.83 1.55 -10.30
CA ASP A 94 1.22 2.07 -8.98
C ASP A 94 1.63 3.51 -8.97
N GLN A 95 1.95 4.04 -10.14
CA GLN A 95 2.25 5.46 -10.29
C GLN A 95 1.10 6.32 -9.75
N ASP A 96 -0.15 5.88 -9.96
CA ASP A 96 -1.34 6.57 -9.47
C ASP A 96 -1.60 6.35 -7.96
N ARG A 97 -0.92 5.37 -7.36
CA ARG A 97 -0.95 5.07 -5.93
C ARG A 97 0.24 5.66 -5.17
N GLN A 98 1.15 6.33 -5.87
CA GLN A 98 2.40 6.83 -5.31
C GLN A 98 2.36 8.33 -5.07
N ILE A 99 3.03 8.77 -4.01
CA ILE A 99 3.33 10.18 -3.77
C ILE A 99 4.80 10.33 -3.38
N VAL A 100 5.36 11.48 -3.73
CA VAL A 100 6.67 11.91 -3.26
C VAL A 100 6.47 12.81 -2.05
N VAL A 101 7.25 12.59 -0.99
CA VAL A 101 7.27 13.44 0.21
C VAL A 101 8.66 14.06 0.36
N TYR A 102 8.71 15.37 0.56
CA TYR A 102 9.96 16.12 0.72
C TYR A 102 10.20 16.48 2.18
N GLY A 103 11.46 16.46 2.59
CA GLY A 103 11.91 16.83 3.93
C GLY A 103 11.69 15.73 4.98
N LEU A 104 11.13 14.58 4.62
CA LEU A 104 10.88 13.50 5.58
C LEU A 104 12.23 12.88 6.03
N PRO A 105 12.52 12.84 7.34
CA PRO A 105 13.77 12.26 7.82
C PRO A 105 13.89 10.76 7.51
N ARG A 106 15.05 10.34 7.02
CA ARG A 106 15.30 8.94 6.60
C ARG A 106 15.01 7.91 7.68
N TRP A 107 15.31 8.23 8.94
CA TRP A 107 15.13 7.34 10.09
C TRP A 107 13.66 6.98 10.31
N VAL A 108 12.72 7.86 9.94
CA VAL A 108 11.27 7.60 10.06
C VAL A 108 10.82 6.47 9.14
N ILE A 109 11.44 6.35 7.97
CA ILE A 109 11.17 5.25 7.03
C ILE A 109 11.92 3.99 7.46
N GLN A 110 13.21 4.10 7.76
CA GLN A 110 14.06 2.95 8.10
C GLN A 110 13.58 2.20 9.34
N SER A 111 13.08 2.93 10.34
CA SER A 111 12.49 2.35 11.56
C SER A 111 11.07 1.83 11.38
N GLY A 112 10.44 2.04 10.21
CA GLY A 112 9.03 1.71 9.97
C GLY A 112 8.03 2.61 10.68
N GLN A 113 8.48 3.65 11.38
CA GLN A 113 7.59 4.54 12.14
C GLN A 113 6.60 5.31 11.26
N ILE A 114 6.93 5.56 9.99
CA ILE A 114 6.01 6.16 9.02
C ILE A 114 4.62 5.49 9.01
N PHE A 115 4.53 4.18 9.26
CA PHE A 115 3.27 3.42 9.21
C PHE A 115 2.35 3.65 10.43
N ASN A 116 2.91 4.12 11.55
CA ASN A 116 2.18 4.35 12.80
C ASN A 116 2.03 5.84 13.14
N SER A 117 2.85 6.68 12.54
CA SER A 117 3.01 8.09 12.93
C SER A 117 2.39 9.08 11.96
N ILE A 118 1.94 8.60 10.79
CA ILE A 118 1.24 9.42 9.82
C ILE A 118 -0.21 9.64 10.27
N LYS A 119 -0.68 10.88 10.24
CA LYS A 119 -2.08 11.19 10.50
C LYS A 119 -2.88 11.04 9.21
N GLY A 120 -3.82 10.11 9.18
CA GLY A 120 -4.73 9.90 8.05
C GLY A 120 -4.55 8.55 7.37
N GLN A 121 -4.41 8.56 6.04
CA GLN A 121 -4.24 7.33 5.27
C GLN A 121 -2.81 6.79 5.44
N ASN A 122 -2.69 5.54 5.88
CA ASN A 122 -1.39 4.89 6.01
C ASN A 122 -0.91 4.39 4.65
N PRO A 123 0.37 4.60 4.30
CA PRO A 123 0.92 4.00 3.10
C PRO A 123 1.10 2.49 3.29
N ALA A 124 0.92 1.72 2.22
CA ALA A 124 1.22 0.29 2.19
C ALA A 124 2.73 0.02 2.08
N LYS A 125 3.49 0.96 1.50
CA LYS A 125 4.95 0.92 1.40
C LYS A 125 5.54 2.32 1.49
N ALA A 126 6.72 2.42 2.10
CA ALA A 126 7.53 3.63 2.13
C ALA A 126 8.98 3.29 1.78
N GLU A 127 9.63 4.11 0.97
CA GLU A 127 11.04 3.96 0.63
C GLU A 127 11.74 5.32 0.51
N ASN A 128 13.01 5.38 0.90
CA ASN A 128 13.84 6.56 0.67
C ASN A 128 14.32 6.56 -0.79
N VAL A 129 14.06 7.64 -1.51
CA VAL A 129 14.51 7.82 -2.91
C VAL A 129 15.52 8.96 -3.07
N GLY A 130 15.86 9.66 -1.97
CA GLY A 130 16.83 10.74 -1.95
C GLY A 130 17.34 11.06 -0.53
N THR A 131 18.09 12.15 -0.38
CA THR A 131 18.65 12.55 0.93
C THR A 131 17.56 12.86 1.94
N ASN A 132 16.50 13.56 1.54
CA ASN A 132 15.32 13.86 2.35
C ASN A 132 14.03 13.70 1.52
N THR A 133 14.00 12.67 0.67
CA THR A 133 12.88 12.42 -0.22
C THR A 133 12.41 10.99 -0.05
N ALA A 134 11.12 10.84 0.22
CA ALA A 134 10.45 9.56 0.37
C ALA A 134 9.49 9.32 -0.78
N LEU A 135 9.36 8.07 -1.20
CA LEU A 135 8.26 7.60 -2.02
C LEU A 135 7.33 6.79 -1.13
N LEU A 136 6.08 7.22 -1.02
CA LEU A 136 5.04 6.49 -0.32
C LEU A 136 4.10 5.88 -1.35
N THR A 137 3.77 4.60 -1.20
CA THR A 137 2.81 3.87 -2.04
C THR A 137 1.62 3.49 -1.18
N PHE A 138 0.41 3.85 -1.62
CA PHE A 138 -0.84 3.53 -0.94
C PHE A 138 -1.48 2.24 -1.46
N ALA A 139 -2.41 1.70 -0.69
CA ALA A 139 -3.17 0.53 -1.10
C ALA A 139 -4.02 0.82 -2.34
N THR A 140 -4.57 2.04 -2.47
CA THR A 140 -5.39 2.43 -3.64
C THR A 140 -5.02 3.80 -4.20
N ALA A 141 -5.35 4.04 -5.49
CA ALA A 141 -5.16 5.35 -6.12
C ALA A 141 -6.04 6.43 -5.45
N LYS A 142 -7.24 6.04 -4.98
CA LYS A 142 -8.13 6.93 -4.23
C LYS A 142 -7.50 7.42 -2.93
N GLN A 143 -6.84 6.53 -2.17
CA GLN A 143 -6.10 6.92 -0.97
C GLN A 143 -4.97 7.90 -1.30
N ALA A 144 -4.18 7.63 -2.34
CA ALA A 144 -3.12 8.54 -2.79
C ALA A 144 -3.68 9.92 -3.18
N GLN A 145 -4.81 9.96 -3.91
CA GLN A 145 -5.48 11.20 -4.30
C GLN A 145 -5.98 12.02 -3.10
N LEU A 146 -6.56 11.37 -2.08
CA LEU A 146 -6.98 12.03 -0.85
C LEU A 146 -5.80 12.70 -0.15
N VAL A 147 -4.65 12.00 -0.10
CA VAL A 147 -3.44 12.57 0.49
C VAL A 147 -2.93 13.74 -0.33
N ILE A 148 -2.88 13.61 -1.67
CA ILE A 148 -2.49 14.70 -2.58
C ILE A 148 -3.37 15.94 -2.41
N HIS A 149 -4.68 15.76 -2.22
CA HIS A 149 -5.62 16.87 -2.00
C HIS A 149 -5.25 17.70 -0.77
N ASN A 150 -4.73 17.07 0.28
CA ASN A 150 -4.29 17.75 1.50
C ASN A 150 -2.99 18.56 1.32
N LYS A 151 -2.27 18.39 0.20
CA LYS A 151 -0.98 19.05 -0.14
C LYS A 151 0.19 18.78 0.80
N HIS A 152 -0.04 18.13 1.93
CA HIS A 152 0.96 17.73 2.89
C HIS A 152 0.54 16.46 3.62
N ILE A 153 1.52 15.77 4.20
CA ILE A 153 1.28 14.74 5.21
C ILE A 153 1.75 15.24 6.57
N GLN A 154 1.03 14.84 7.61
CA GLN A 154 1.44 15.05 8.99
C GLN A 154 2.06 13.76 9.51
N VAL A 155 3.33 13.83 9.94
CA VAL A 155 4.02 12.72 10.60
C VAL A 155 4.55 13.25 11.93
N TYR A 156 4.09 12.67 13.04
CA TYR A 156 4.24 13.27 14.37
C TYR A 156 3.71 14.72 14.41
N ALA A 157 4.51 15.65 14.93
CA ALA A 157 4.22 17.09 14.93
C ALA A 157 4.69 17.80 13.64
N GLY A 158 5.33 17.09 12.71
CA GLY A 158 5.88 17.66 11.47
C GLY A 158 4.88 17.65 10.31
N GLN A 159 4.89 18.71 9.50
CA GLN A 159 4.18 18.78 8.22
C GLN A 159 5.17 18.70 7.06
N TYR A 160 4.93 17.78 6.14
CA TYR A 160 5.82 17.52 5.01
C TYR A 160 5.08 17.71 3.69
N LEU A 161 5.69 18.48 2.79
CA LEU A 161 5.14 18.74 1.46
C LEU A 161 5.14 17.47 0.61
N ILE A 162 4.11 17.33 -0.20
CA ILE A 162 3.97 16.18 -1.11
C ILE A 162 3.81 16.63 -2.56
N ALA A 163 4.16 15.73 -3.47
CA ALA A 163 3.90 15.90 -4.90
C ALA A 163 3.49 14.57 -5.55
N LYS A 164 2.80 14.66 -6.68
CA LYS A 164 2.64 13.50 -7.58
C LYS A 164 4.01 13.11 -8.17
N PRO A 165 4.31 11.80 -8.30
CA PRO A 165 5.47 11.34 -9.04
C PRO A 165 5.39 11.84 -10.49
N ARG A 166 6.44 12.49 -11.00
CA ARG A 166 6.50 12.89 -12.42
C ARG A 166 7.10 11.73 -13.23
N ILE A 167 6.38 11.28 -14.26
CA ILE A 167 6.56 10.01 -15.00
C ILE A 167 7.93 9.82 -15.73
N LYS A 168 8.86 10.78 -15.69
CA LYS A 168 10.17 10.67 -16.39
C LYS A 168 11.37 10.46 -15.46
N CYS A 169 11.25 9.60 -14.45
CA CYS A 169 12.36 9.31 -13.54
C CYS A 169 12.93 7.91 -13.78
N LYS A 170 13.78 7.74 -14.80
CA LYS A 170 14.75 6.63 -14.75
C LYS A 170 16.04 7.03 -14.02
N ASN A 171 16.41 8.30 -14.01
CA ASN A 171 17.57 8.83 -13.30
C ASN A 171 17.26 10.21 -12.71
N MET A 172 17.31 10.35 -11.38
CA MET A 172 17.24 11.64 -10.69
C MET A 172 18.67 12.10 -10.41
N CYS A 173 19.05 13.29 -10.87
CA CYS A 173 20.41 13.82 -10.62
C CYS A 173 20.58 14.15 -9.13
N SER A 174 21.60 13.57 -8.49
CA SER A 174 21.89 13.74 -7.07
C SER A 174 22.29 15.16 -6.67
N GLN A 175 22.78 15.97 -7.62
CA GLN A 175 23.21 17.35 -7.37
C GLN A 175 22.09 18.37 -7.52
N CYS A 176 21.24 18.24 -8.54
CA CYS A 176 20.25 19.27 -8.87
C CYS A 176 18.79 18.84 -8.70
N LEU A 177 18.54 17.57 -8.37
CA LEU A 177 17.20 16.99 -8.15
C LEU A 177 16.23 17.15 -9.34
N ARG A 178 16.76 17.48 -10.53
CA ARG A 178 16.00 17.57 -11.79
C ARG A 178 16.02 16.24 -12.52
N LEU A 179 14.90 15.96 -13.19
CA LEU A 179 14.69 14.76 -14.00
C LEU A 179 15.18 14.98 -15.42
N GLY A 180 15.93 14.02 -15.97
CA GLY A 180 16.46 14.10 -17.34
C GLY A 180 17.64 15.06 -17.49
N CYS A 181 18.43 15.26 -16.42
CA CYS A 181 19.64 16.07 -16.51
C CYS A 181 20.69 15.35 -17.38
N GLU A 182 20.92 15.85 -18.60
CA GLU A 182 21.94 15.36 -19.55
C GLU A 182 23.36 15.84 -19.21
N ILE A 183 23.68 16.04 -17.92
CA ILE A 183 25.08 16.27 -17.56
C ILE A 183 25.80 14.93 -17.75
N LYS A 184 26.40 14.77 -18.93
CA LYS A 184 27.46 13.79 -19.17
C LYS A 184 28.57 14.15 -18.18
N ASN A 185 28.78 13.30 -17.18
CA ASN A 185 29.99 13.35 -16.39
C ASN A 185 31.17 13.10 -17.35
N TYR A 186 32.00 14.12 -17.55
CA TYR A 186 33.42 13.92 -17.86
C TYR A 186 34.14 13.69 -16.54
#